data_AF-A0A518DA60-F1
#
_entry.id   AF-A0A518DA60-F1
#
_cell.length_a   1.000
_cell.length_b   1.000
_cell.length_c   1.000
_cell.angle_alpha   90.00
_cell.angle_beta   90.00
_cell.angle_gamma   90.00
#
_symmetry.space_group_name_H-M   'P 1'
#
loop_
_entity.id
_entity.type
_entity.pdbx_description
1 polymer ?
#
loop_
_entity_poly.entity_id
_entity_poly.type
_entity_poly.pdbx_seq_one_letter_code
_entity_poly.pdbx_strand_id
1 'polypeptide(L)'
;MAENHSYAPLFSQVDVSTGSQPQRILSPPEEQTELLREVLSAQDRTNELLEELVSVVSAQHKQRNSELKRWRDANPELAHNCREAAESLTKVQVEYLDRLTEDVKESKDDLVYGEFMLSEFIDRYGPRLAHLNGVIQVLAHLGSAPGSTESPV
;
A
#
# COMPACT_ATOMS: atom_id res chain seq x y z
N MET A 1 -69.54 28.71 40.33
CA MET A 1 -68.35 29.58 40.34
C MET A 1 -67.24 28.80 39.65
N ALA A 2 -66.61 29.42 38.66
CA ALA A 2 -65.73 28.80 37.66
C ALA A 2 -64.28 28.73 38.14
N GLU A 3 -63.57 27.66 37.80
CA GLU A 3 -62.10 27.66 37.79
C GLU A 3 -61.59 27.28 36.41
N ASN A 4 -60.99 28.28 35.79
CA ASN A 4 -60.49 28.35 34.43
C ASN A 4 -59.14 27.63 34.36
N HIS A 5 -59.07 26.45 33.73
CA HIS A 5 -57.80 25.80 33.47
C HIS A 5 -57.13 26.46 32.26
N SER A 6 -56.27 27.44 32.52
CA SER A 6 -55.39 28.04 31.53
C SER A 6 -54.35 27.01 31.08
N TYR A 7 -54.60 26.35 29.95
CA TYR A 7 -53.59 25.54 29.27
C TYR A 7 -52.48 26.46 28.75
N ALA A 8 -51.26 26.29 29.25
CA ALA A 8 -50.07 26.93 28.70
C ALA A 8 -49.86 26.42 27.25
N PRO A 9 -49.51 27.30 26.29
CA PRO A 9 -49.21 26.85 24.94
C PRO A 9 -47.90 26.05 24.95
N LEU A 10 -47.97 24.78 24.56
CA LEU A 10 -46.85 23.83 24.44
C LEU A 10 -46.02 24.00 23.15
N PHE A 11 -46.22 25.09 22.41
CA PHE A 11 -45.42 25.39 21.23
C PHE A 11 -44.51 26.57 21.50
N SER A 12 -43.22 26.28 21.68
CA SER A 12 -42.16 27.27 21.56
C SER A 12 -42.28 27.90 20.18
N GLN A 13 -42.62 29.19 20.14
CA GLN A 13 -42.41 30.01 18.94
C GLN A 13 -40.90 30.03 18.70
N VAL A 14 -40.46 29.22 17.73
CA VAL A 14 -39.10 29.31 17.21
C VAL A 14 -39.03 30.64 16.48
N ASP A 15 -38.46 31.64 17.14
CA ASP A 15 -38.05 32.88 16.50
C ASP A 15 -36.85 32.53 15.60
N VAL A 16 -37.15 32.14 14.34
CA VAL A 16 -36.13 32.03 13.30
C VAL A 16 -35.74 33.46 12.94
N SER A 17 -34.83 34.03 13.72
CA SER A 17 -34.03 35.15 13.27
C SER A 17 -33.19 34.63 12.11
N THR A 18 -33.70 34.80 10.89
CA THR A 18 -32.87 34.78 9.69
C THR A 18 -31.90 35.95 9.81
N GLY A 19 -30.82 35.71 10.55
CA GLY A 19 -29.58 36.46 10.43
C GLY A 19 -29.05 36.20 9.03
N SER A 20 -29.66 36.83 8.03
CA SER A 20 -29.11 36.95 6.70
C SER A 20 -27.83 37.75 6.86
N GLN A 21 -26.73 37.05 7.15
CA GLN A 21 -25.41 37.61 6.92
C GLN A 21 -25.41 38.06 5.45
N PRO A 22 -25.03 39.31 5.15
CA PRO A 22 -24.95 39.75 3.78
C PRO A 22 -24.02 38.80 3.05
N GLN A 23 -24.55 38.01 2.11
CA GLN A 23 -23.72 37.23 1.19
C GLN A 23 -22.84 38.25 0.47
N ARG A 24 -21.56 38.31 0.85
CA ARG A 24 -20.57 39.06 0.08
C ARG A 24 -20.53 38.41 -1.28
N ILE A 25 -21.06 39.10 -2.28
CA ILE A 25 -20.84 38.77 -3.68
C ILE A 25 -19.37 39.11 -3.91
N LEU A 26 -18.50 38.10 -3.79
CA LEU A 26 -17.09 38.23 -4.12
C LEU A 26 -16.99 38.43 -5.63
N SER A 27 -16.09 39.30 -6.06
CA SER A 27 -15.76 39.39 -7.47
C SER A 27 -15.09 38.06 -7.91
N PRO A 28 -15.27 37.60 -9.16
CA PRO A 28 -14.65 36.35 -9.65
C PRO A 28 -13.16 36.16 -9.31
N PRO A 29 -12.29 37.20 -9.35
CA PRO A 29 -10.89 37.05 -8.93
C PRO A 29 -10.71 36.88 -7.41
N GLU A 30 -11.60 37.45 -6.59
CA GLU A 30 -11.57 37.25 -5.13
C GLU A 30 -12.01 35.82 -4.78
N GLU A 31 -13.05 35.30 -5.43
CA GLU A 31 -13.49 33.90 -5.27
C GLU A 31 -12.39 32.92 -5.69
N GLN A 32 -11.72 33.16 -6.82
CA GLN A 32 -10.58 32.35 -7.24
C GLN A 32 -9.44 32.37 -6.22
N THR A 33 -9.17 33.52 -5.60
CA THR A 33 -8.11 33.66 -4.60
C THR A 33 -8.46 32.93 -3.31
N GLU A 34 -9.72 32.96 -2.88
CA GLU A 34 -10.21 32.21 -1.72
C GLU A 34 -10.15 30.70 -1.96
N LEU A 35 -10.55 30.23 -3.15
CA LEU A 35 -10.40 28.82 -3.53
C LEU A 35 -8.94 28.37 -3.52
N LEU A 36 -8.02 29.19 -4.03
CA LEU A 36 -6.58 28.87 -3.99
C LEU A 36 -6.03 28.78 -2.56
N ARG A 37 -6.52 29.63 -1.65
CA ARG A 37 -6.16 29.57 -0.22
C ARG A 37 -6.71 28.33 0.45
N GLU A 38 -7.95 27.96 0.15
CA GLU A 38 -8.56 26.74 0.66
C GLU A 38 -7.81 25.49 0.16
N VAL A 39 -7.46 25.46 -1.14
CA VAL A 39 -6.64 24.41 -1.73
C VAL A 39 -5.26 24.34 -1.06
N LEU A 40 -4.60 25.48 -0.82
CA LEU A 40 -3.31 25.51 -0.16
C LEU A 40 -3.40 24.97 1.28
N SER A 41 -4.42 25.38 2.04
CA SER A 41 -4.70 24.86 3.38
C SER A 41 -4.96 23.34 3.39
N ALA A 42 -5.73 22.84 2.41
CA ALA A 42 -5.94 21.40 2.25
C ALA A 42 -4.64 20.67 1.88
N GLN A 43 -3.77 21.28 1.08
CA GLN A 43 -2.48 20.73 0.71
C GLN A 43 -1.52 20.68 1.91
N ASP A 44 -1.47 21.73 2.73
CA ASP A 44 -0.66 21.77 3.95
C ASP A 44 -1.07 20.64 4.91
N ARG A 45 -2.38 20.46 5.13
CA ARG A 45 -2.90 19.34 5.93
C ARG A 45 -2.56 17.97 5.33
N THR A 46 -2.57 17.86 4.00
CA THR A 46 -2.18 16.61 3.33
C THR A 46 -0.71 16.30 3.54
N ASN A 47 0.15 17.33 3.48
CA ASN A 47 1.58 17.18 3.76
C ASN A 47 1.83 16.74 5.21
N GLU A 48 1.15 17.34 6.18
CA GLU A 48 1.23 16.94 7.59
C GLU A 48 0.86 15.46 7.79
N LEU A 49 -0.22 15.00 7.16
CA LEU A 49 -0.64 13.59 7.24
C LEU A 49 0.35 12.64 6.56
N LEU A 50 0.96 13.06 5.45
CA LEU A 50 2.00 12.28 4.77
C LEU A 50 3.27 12.20 5.62
N GLU A 51 3.66 13.27 6.29
CA GLU A 51 4.79 13.28 7.23
C GLU A 51 4.53 12.34 8.41
N GLU A 52 3.32 12.36 8.98
CA GLU A 52 2.93 11.43 10.04
C GLU A 52 2.95 9.98 9.55
N LEU A 53 2.40 9.71 8.36
CA LEU A 53 2.42 8.38 7.77
C LEU A 53 3.85 7.88 7.54
N VAL A 54 4.74 8.73 7.02
CA VAL A 54 6.16 8.39 6.85
C VAL A 54 6.81 8.07 8.19
N SER A 55 6.50 8.83 9.25
CA SER A 55 6.98 8.56 10.61
C SER A 55 6.52 7.19 11.12
N VAL A 56 5.23 6.88 10.99
CA VAL A 56 4.64 5.60 11.42
C VAL A 56 5.24 4.43 10.64
N VAL A 57 5.31 4.53 9.31
CA VAL A 57 5.90 3.51 8.44
C VAL A 57 7.37 3.30 8.81
N SER A 58 8.15 4.37 8.97
CA SER A 58 9.55 4.30 9.36
C SER A 58 9.76 3.62 10.72
N ALA A 59 8.92 3.95 11.71
CA ALA A 59 8.95 3.32 13.03
C ALA A 59 8.63 1.82 12.94
N GLN A 60 7.60 1.44 12.19
CA GLN A 60 7.22 0.04 11.99
C GLN A 60 8.31 -0.75 11.26
N HIS A 61 8.95 -0.17 10.25
CA HIS A 61 10.08 -0.80 9.56
C HIS A 61 11.28 -1.03 10.48
N LYS A 62 11.62 -0.04 11.33
CA LYS A 62 12.70 -0.19 12.32
C LYS A 62 12.39 -1.27 13.35
N GLN A 63 11.16 -1.33 13.85
CA GLN A 63 10.73 -2.37 14.79
C GLN A 63 10.81 -3.77 14.17
N ARG A 64 10.25 -3.96 12.98
CA ARG A 64 10.30 -5.26 12.28
C ARG A 64 11.74 -5.73 12.05
N ASN A 65 12.62 -4.81 11.67
CA ASN A 65 14.04 -5.12 11.47
C ASN A 65 14.76 -5.49 12.77
N SER A 66 14.40 -4.88 13.90
CA SER A 66 14.99 -5.22 15.20
C SER A 66 14.51 -6.57 15.72
N GLU A 67 13.23 -6.89 15.52
CA GLU A 67 12.65 -8.20 15.84
C GLU A 67 13.28 -9.31 14.99
N LEU A 68 13.42 -9.09 13.68
CA LEU A 68 14.08 -10.03 12.78
C LEU A 68 15.55 -10.22 13.15
N LYS A 69 16.25 -9.14 13.52
CA LYS A 69 17.63 -9.24 14.02
C LYS A 69 17.70 -10.10 15.28
N ARG A 70 16.85 -9.83 16.28
CA ARG A 70 16.77 -10.63 17.50
C ARG A 70 16.44 -12.10 17.20
N TRP A 71 15.55 -12.36 16.26
CA TRP A 71 15.22 -13.72 15.83
C TRP A 71 16.43 -14.43 15.22
N ARG A 72 17.20 -13.78 14.35
CA ARG A 72 18.43 -14.35 13.77
C ARG A 72 19.49 -14.62 14.82
N ASP A 73 19.69 -13.68 15.75
CA ASP A 73 20.65 -13.85 16.85
C ASP A 73 20.28 -15.05 17.74
N ALA A 74 18.98 -15.35 17.88
CA ALA A 74 18.49 -16.53 18.58
C ALA A 74 18.51 -17.82 17.76
N ASN A 75 18.57 -17.74 16.42
CA ASN A 75 18.49 -18.88 15.50
C ASN A 75 19.59 -18.82 14.41
N PRO A 76 20.88 -18.78 14.77
CA PRO A 76 21.97 -18.55 13.81
C PRO A 76 22.10 -19.64 12.74
N GLU A 77 21.99 -20.91 13.13
CA GLU A 77 22.04 -22.06 12.21
C GLU A 77 20.88 -22.03 11.20
N LEU A 78 19.67 -21.72 11.67
CA LEU A 78 18.50 -21.65 10.80
C LEU A 78 18.61 -20.48 9.81
N ALA A 79 19.09 -19.32 10.27
CA ALA A 79 19.34 -18.17 9.39
C ALA A 79 20.39 -18.50 8.30
N HIS A 80 21.46 -19.22 8.66
CA HIS A 80 22.45 -19.71 7.71
C HIS A 80 21.82 -20.68 6.68
N ASN A 81 21.06 -21.67 7.14
CA ASN A 81 20.37 -22.62 6.28
C ASN A 81 19.36 -21.93 5.35
N CYS A 82 18.63 -20.91 5.83
CA CYS A 82 17.73 -20.12 4.99
C CYS A 82 18.49 -19.39 3.87
N ARG A 83 19.68 -18.87 4.17
CA ARG A 83 20.54 -18.23 3.15
C ARG A 83 21.01 -19.24 2.10
N GLU A 84 21.54 -20.38 2.51
CA GLU A 84 22.00 -21.43 1.58
C GLU A 84 20.86 -21.98 0.72
N ALA A 85 19.68 -22.16 1.33
CA ALA A 85 18.47 -22.58 0.62
C ALA A 85 18.02 -21.54 -0.41
N ALA A 86 18.04 -20.24 -0.06
CA ALA A 86 17.72 -19.17 -0.99
C ALA A 86 18.69 -19.16 -2.18
N GLU A 87 20.00 -19.23 -1.93
CA GLU A 87 21.02 -19.27 -2.98
C GLU A 87 20.85 -20.49 -3.90
N SER A 88 20.52 -21.65 -3.34
CA SER A 88 20.26 -22.88 -4.11
C SER A 88 19.00 -22.78 -4.94
N LEU A 89 17.91 -22.23 -4.39
CA LEU A 89 16.65 -22.04 -5.10
C LEU A 89 16.76 -20.97 -6.19
N THR A 90 17.59 -19.94 -6.01
CA THR A 90 17.88 -18.96 -7.07
C THR A 90 18.53 -19.65 -8.28
N LYS A 91 19.46 -20.58 -8.07
CA LYS A 91 20.03 -21.38 -9.18
C LYS A 91 18.94 -22.19 -9.89
N VAL A 92 18.06 -22.84 -9.13
CA VAL A 92 16.92 -23.58 -9.69
C VAL A 92 15.98 -22.65 -10.48
N GLN A 93 15.75 -21.42 -10.01
CA GLN A 93 14.91 -20.43 -10.69
C GLN A 93 15.54 -20.01 -12.03
N VAL A 94 16.85 -19.81 -12.08
CA VAL A 94 17.56 -19.50 -13.33
C VAL A 94 17.39 -20.64 -14.35
N GLU A 95 17.63 -21.88 -13.94
CA GLU A 95 17.44 -23.08 -14.79
C GLU A 95 15.98 -23.29 -15.21
N TYR A 96 15.03 -22.82 -14.40
CA TYR A 96 13.61 -22.85 -14.75
C TYR A 96 13.26 -21.79 -15.79
N LEU A 97 13.80 -20.58 -15.64
CA LEU A 97 13.63 -19.48 -16.59
C LEU A 97 14.26 -19.82 -17.95
N ASP A 98 15.40 -20.52 -17.96
CA ASP A 98 16.05 -20.94 -19.20
C ASP A 98 15.14 -21.88 -20.02
N ARG A 99 14.66 -22.97 -19.38
CA ARG A 99 13.69 -23.90 -19.98
C ARG A 99 12.40 -23.23 -20.43
N LEU A 100 11.84 -22.35 -19.59
CA LEU A 100 10.66 -21.57 -19.95
C LEU A 100 10.91 -20.74 -21.21
N THR A 101 12.07 -20.09 -21.29
CA THR A 101 12.44 -19.24 -22.42
C THR A 101 12.68 -20.07 -23.69
N GLU A 102 13.21 -21.27 -23.56
CA GLU A 102 13.35 -22.23 -24.67
C GLU A 102 11.97 -22.65 -25.21
N ASP A 103 11.05 -23.07 -24.35
CA ASP A 103 9.67 -23.42 -24.74
C ASP A 103 8.95 -22.27 -25.47
N VAL A 104 9.15 -21.02 -25.03
CA VAL A 104 8.60 -19.83 -25.69
C VAL A 104 9.19 -19.64 -27.09
N LYS A 105 10.49 -19.89 -27.26
CA LYS A 105 11.14 -19.77 -28.57
C LYS A 105 10.65 -20.84 -29.53
N GLU A 106 10.49 -22.08 -29.06
CA GLU A 106 10.01 -23.20 -29.86
C GLU A 106 8.54 -23.04 -30.25
N SER A 107 7.71 -22.53 -29.34
CA SER A 107 6.25 -22.42 -29.53
C SER A 107 5.79 -21.01 -29.92
N LYS A 108 6.68 -20.15 -30.40
CA LYS A 108 6.44 -18.70 -30.55
C LYS A 108 5.19 -18.38 -31.36
N ASP A 109 5.04 -18.97 -32.54
CA ASP A 109 3.93 -18.64 -33.43
C ASP A 109 2.59 -19.13 -32.84
N ASP A 110 2.59 -20.31 -32.21
CA ASP A 110 1.41 -20.86 -31.54
C ASP A 110 0.97 -20.03 -30.32
N LEU A 111 1.93 -19.48 -29.57
CA LEU A 111 1.67 -18.60 -28.43
C LEU A 111 1.17 -17.21 -28.86
N VAL A 112 1.64 -16.70 -29.99
CA VAL A 112 1.25 -15.37 -30.51
C VAL A 112 -0.17 -15.39 -31.08
N TYR A 113 -0.55 -16.46 -31.77
CA TYR A 113 -1.83 -16.54 -32.47
C TYR A 113 -2.88 -17.41 -31.78
N GLY A 114 -2.49 -18.21 -30.76
CA GLY A 114 -3.39 -19.13 -30.05
C GLY A 114 -3.61 -18.76 -28.58
N GLU A 115 -4.79 -18.18 -28.26
CA GLU A 115 -5.19 -17.84 -26.88
C GLU A 115 -5.21 -19.06 -25.94
N PHE A 116 -5.56 -20.23 -26.47
CA PHE A 116 -5.54 -21.49 -25.71
C PHE A 116 -4.11 -21.89 -25.33
N MET A 117 -3.17 -21.86 -26.28
CA MET A 117 -1.77 -22.20 -26.04
C MET A 117 -1.10 -21.22 -25.08
N LEU A 118 -1.44 -19.93 -25.19
CA LEU A 118 -1.00 -18.91 -24.23
C LEU A 118 -1.55 -19.19 -22.82
N SER A 119 -2.84 -19.52 -22.69
CA SER A 119 -3.46 -19.84 -21.40
C SER A 119 -2.82 -21.07 -20.76
N GLU A 120 -2.66 -22.16 -21.51
CA GLU A 120 -1.98 -23.37 -21.04
C GLU A 120 -0.52 -23.10 -20.64
N PHE A 121 0.19 -22.27 -21.40
CA PHE A 121 1.56 -21.85 -21.05
C PHE A 121 1.59 -21.08 -19.73
N ILE A 122 0.68 -20.12 -19.54
CA ILE A 122 0.57 -19.34 -18.30
C ILE A 122 0.20 -20.26 -17.13
N ASP A 123 -0.73 -21.20 -17.31
CA ASP A 123 -1.15 -22.13 -16.25
C ASP A 123 -0.04 -23.12 -15.87
N ARG A 124 0.74 -23.58 -16.85
CA ARG A 124 1.91 -24.44 -16.63
C ARG A 124 3.04 -23.72 -15.90
N TYR A 125 3.37 -22.50 -16.32
CA TYR A 125 4.58 -21.82 -15.88
C TYR A 125 4.37 -20.78 -14.78
N GLY A 126 3.25 -20.06 -14.81
CA GLY A 126 2.94 -18.88 -14.00
C GLY A 126 2.85 -19.16 -12.51
N PRO A 127 1.94 -20.05 -12.03
CA PRO A 127 1.80 -20.34 -10.60
C PRO A 127 3.11 -20.82 -9.97
N ARG A 128 3.85 -21.68 -10.67
CA ARG A 128 5.12 -22.22 -10.17
C ARG A 128 6.21 -21.15 -10.10
N LEU A 129 6.29 -20.25 -11.07
CA LEU A 129 7.24 -19.13 -11.06
C LEU A 129 6.95 -18.17 -9.88
N ALA A 130 5.68 -17.80 -9.70
CA ALA A 130 5.25 -16.91 -8.62
C ALA A 130 5.54 -17.52 -7.24
N HIS A 131 5.18 -18.79 -7.04
CA HIS A 131 5.42 -19.48 -5.78
C HIS A 131 6.91 -19.64 -5.48
N LEU A 132 7.72 -20.04 -6.46
CA LEU A 132 9.17 -20.19 -6.29
C LEU A 132 9.81 -18.85 -5.88
N ASN A 133 9.44 -17.76 -6.55
CA ASN A 133 9.93 -16.43 -6.21
C ASN A 133 9.52 -16.01 -4.78
N GLY A 134 8.27 -16.28 -4.37
CA GLY A 134 7.80 -16.01 -3.01
C GLY A 134 8.59 -16.78 -1.93
N VAL A 135 8.86 -18.07 -2.16
CA VAL A 135 9.67 -18.89 -1.23
C VAL A 135 11.10 -18.36 -1.13
N ILE A 136 11.73 -18.02 -2.26
CA ILE A 136 13.08 -17.42 -2.28
C ILE A 136 13.11 -16.12 -1.49
N GLN A 137 12.13 -15.23 -1.67
CA GLN A 137 12.06 -13.96 -0.95
C GLN A 137 11.94 -14.15 0.56
N VAL A 138 11.13 -15.11 1.03
CA VAL A 138 10.99 -15.41 2.46
C VAL A 138 12.31 -15.95 3.03
N LEU A 139 12.94 -16.91 2.35
CA LEU A 139 14.21 -17.49 2.80
C LEU A 139 15.34 -16.46 2.78
N ALA A 140 15.41 -15.63 1.75
CA ALA A 140 16.36 -14.54 1.66
C ALA A 140 16.13 -13.50 2.77
N HIS A 141 14.88 -13.18 3.11
CA HIS A 141 14.58 -12.25 4.19
C HIS A 141 15.04 -12.79 5.56
N LEU A 142 14.79 -14.07 5.82
CA LEU A 142 15.21 -14.74 7.06
C LEU A 142 16.73 -14.94 7.14
N GLY A 143 17.39 -15.17 6.01
CA GLY A 143 18.83 -15.44 5.91
C GLY A 143 19.72 -14.21 5.65
N SER A 144 19.15 -13.06 5.27
CA SER A 144 19.93 -11.84 5.00
C SER A 144 20.63 -11.36 6.26
N ALA A 145 21.87 -10.91 6.14
CA ALA A 145 22.54 -10.16 7.21
C ALA A 145 22.11 -8.68 7.13
N PRO A 146 22.06 -7.94 8.27
CA PRO A 146 21.95 -6.49 8.23
C PRO A 146 23.25 -5.91 7.61
N GLY A 147 23.28 -5.73 6.29
CA GLY A 147 24.43 -5.17 5.57
C GLY A 147 24.56 -5.57 4.09
N SER A 148 23.80 -6.55 3.58
CA SER A 148 23.91 -6.99 2.18
C SER A 148 23.08 -6.18 1.16
N THR A 149 22.43 -5.10 1.60
CA THR A 149 21.74 -4.12 0.73
C THR A 149 22.30 -2.72 0.95
N GLU A 150 23.61 -2.59 1.05
CA GLU A 150 24.29 -1.31 0.84
C GLU A 150 24.63 -1.23 -0.65
N SER A 151 23.81 -0.47 -1.38
CA SER A 151 23.98 -0.20 -2.81
C SER A 151 25.32 0.50 -3.05
N PRO A 152 26.06 0.19 -4.13
CA PRO A 152 27.15 1.04 -4.57
C PRO A 152 26.60 2.38 -5.06
N VAL A 153 27.40 3.41 -4.75
CA VAL A 153 27.33 4.84 -5.05
C VAL A 153 26.71 5.20 -6.40
#